data_AF-A0A0F7VS23-F1
#
_entry.id   AF-A0A0F7VS23-F1
#
_cell.length_a   1.000
_cell.length_b   1.000
_cell.length_c   1.000
_cell.angle_alpha   90.00
_cell.angle_beta   90.00
_cell.angle_gamma   90.00
#
_symmetry.space_group_name_H-M   'P 1'
#
loop_
_entity.id
_entity.type
_entity.pdbx_description
1 polymer ?
#
loop_
_entity_poly.entity_id
_entity_poly.type
_entity_poly.pdbx_seq_one_letter_code
_entity_poly.pdbx_strand_id
1 'polypeptide(L)'
;MRTSRTRVRRVLGAVVALIAAAVPGTAWAGGAPATAATACQTREGSEHVDWTGMWFDHDVVCDNAPGDVRLQSFSSSPVVGRMLTTRSWFVCWKLGGAEADGNSIWYYTQGDEVVSRPATQAWGYLPASMVYSGTHPAPGLPRCPWG
;
A
#
# COMPACT_ATOMS: atom_id res chain seq x y z
N MET A 1 -52.24 -11.90 -65.85
CA MET A 1 -51.96 -11.73 -67.29
C MET A 1 -50.69 -10.89 -67.44
N ARG A 2 -49.73 -11.36 -68.25
CA ARG A 2 -48.78 -10.56 -69.07
C ARG A 2 -47.86 -9.55 -68.36
N THR A 3 -46.58 -9.41 -68.64
CA THR A 3 -45.59 -10.12 -69.45
C THR A 3 -44.25 -9.50 -69.04
N SER A 4 -43.19 -10.32 -69.07
CA SER A 4 -41.80 -9.90 -69.00
C SER A 4 -41.43 -8.81 -70.02
N ARG A 5 -40.47 -7.93 -69.69
CA ARG A 5 -39.52 -7.33 -70.67
C ARG A 5 -38.30 -6.70 -69.99
N THR A 6 -37.22 -7.44 -70.12
CA THR A 6 -35.79 -7.15 -70.01
C THR A 6 -35.36 -5.81 -70.62
N ARG A 7 -34.36 -5.13 -70.04
CA ARG A 7 -33.14 -4.70 -70.77
C ARG A 7 -32.01 -4.29 -69.81
N VAL A 8 -30.91 -5.03 -69.96
CA VAL A 8 -29.57 -4.83 -69.42
C VAL A 8 -28.92 -3.59 -70.04
N ARG A 9 -28.14 -2.82 -69.27
CA ARG A 9 -26.94 -2.13 -69.77
C ARG A 9 -25.88 -2.04 -68.67
N ARG A 10 -24.71 -2.61 -68.99
CA ARG A 10 -23.49 -2.72 -68.18
C ARG A 10 -22.83 -1.34 -68.02
N VAL A 11 -22.27 -1.06 -66.85
CA VAL A 11 -21.24 -0.03 -66.68
C VAL A 11 -20.08 -0.65 -65.90
N LEU A 12 -18.92 -0.70 -66.58
CA LEU A 12 -17.59 -1.00 -66.05
C LEU A 12 -17.24 0.03 -64.96
N GLY A 13 -16.67 -0.30 -63.80
CA GLY A 13 -15.35 -0.89 -63.65
C GLY A 13 -14.30 0.22 -63.51
N ALA A 14 -13.94 0.58 -62.28
CA ALA A 14 -12.70 1.29 -61.97
C ALA A 14 -12.26 0.98 -60.53
N VAL A 15 -11.19 0.20 -60.42
CA VAL A 15 -10.47 -0.16 -59.20
C VAL A 15 -9.62 1.04 -58.78
N VAL A 16 -9.79 1.55 -57.56
CA VAL A 16 -8.89 2.54 -56.95
C VAL A 16 -8.05 1.82 -55.91
N ALA A 17 -6.74 1.81 -56.14
CA ALA A 17 -5.73 1.17 -55.30
C ALA A 17 -5.49 1.96 -54.00
N LEU A 18 -5.49 1.23 -52.88
CA LEU A 18 -5.10 1.66 -51.54
C LEU A 18 -3.57 1.85 -51.45
N ILE A 19 -3.13 3.00 -50.95
CA ILE A 19 -1.79 3.16 -50.37
C ILE A 19 -1.96 3.89 -49.03
N ALA A 20 -2.00 3.13 -47.94
CA ALA A 20 -1.96 3.67 -46.58
C ALA A 20 -0.50 3.61 -46.09
N ALA A 21 0.12 4.78 -45.90
CA ALA A 21 1.45 4.90 -45.34
C ALA A 21 1.41 4.63 -43.82
N ALA A 22 2.12 3.59 -43.37
CA ALA A 22 2.29 3.28 -41.96
C ALA A 22 3.39 4.18 -41.36
N VAL A 23 3.04 4.98 -40.36
CA VAL A 23 3.99 5.72 -39.52
C VAL A 23 4.32 4.83 -38.30
N PRO A 24 5.59 4.44 -38.08
CA PRO A 24 5.96 3.72 -36.86
C PRO A 24 5.99 4.70 -35.68
N GLY A 25 4.95 4.65 -34.84
CA GLY A 25 4.93 5.33 -33.55
C GLY A 25 5.76 4.55 -32.53
N THR A 26 6.95 5.05 -32.20
CA THR A 26 7.72 4.58 -31.04
C THR A 26 7.05 5.12 -29.76
N ALA A 27 6.17 4.32 -29.16
CA ALA A 27 5.62 4.60 -27.85
C ALA A 27 6.75 4.43 -26.80
N TRP A 28 7.27 5.55 -26.30
CA TRP A 28 8.11 5.56 -25.10
C TRP A 28 7.21 5.23 -23.91
N ALA A 29 7.29 3.99 -23.41
CA ALA A 29 6.75 3.61 -22.14
C ALA A 29 7.58 4.29 -21.04
N GLY A 30 7.17 5.50 -20.65
CA GLY A 30 7.70 6.18 -19.47
C GLY A 30 7.24 5.47 -18.21
N GLY A 31 8.01 4.48 -17.76
CA GLY A 31 7.91 4.00 -16.38
C GLY A 31 8.38 5.12 -15.44
N ALA A 32 7.48 5.65 -14.62
CA ALA A 32 7.88 6.56 -13.56
C ALA A 32 8.91 5.85 -12.67
N PRO A 33 10.00 6.53 -12.25
CA PRO A 33 10.94 5.93 -11.32
C PRO A 33 10.22 5.57 -10.03
N ALA A 34 10.28 4.30 -9.63
CA ALA A 34 9.87 3.89 -8.30
C ALA A 34 10.85 4.53 -7.30
N THR A 35 10.38 5.47 -6.49
CA THR A 35 11.16 5.96 -5.35
C THR A 35 11.43 4.79 -4.42
N ALA A 36 12.70 4.42 -4.27
CA ALA A 36 13.10 3.40 -3.32
C ALA A 36 12.76 3.87 -1.89
N ALA A 37 12.19 2.97 -1.09
CA ALA A 37 11.96 3.23 0.32
C ALA A 37 13.29 3.53 1.02
N THR A 38 13.29 4.51 1.91
CA THR A 38 14.44 4.80 2.76
C THR A 38 14.65 3.65 3.73
N ALA A 39 15.91 3.32 4.03
CA ALA A 39 16.21 2.36 5.07
C ALA A 39 15.62 2.82 6.42
N CYS A 40 15.09 1.87 7.18
CA CYS A 40 14.67 2.10 8.55
C CYS A 40 15.84 2.60 9.42
N GLN A 41 15.56 3.50 10.35
CA GLN A 41 16.56 4.11 11.23
C GLN A 41 16.19 3.88 12.69
N THR A 42 17.07 3.22 13.44
CA THR A 42 16.97 3.10 14.89
C THR A 42 17.35 4.42 15.55
N ARG A 43 16.56 4.86 16.53
CA ARG A 43 16.82 6.05 17.34
C ARG A 43 16.81 5.68 18.82
N GLU A 44 17.99 5.56 19.40
CA GLU A 44 18.17 5.43 20.84
C GLU A 44 17.82 6.76 21.55
N GLY A 45 17.28 6.69 22.77
CA GLY A 45 16.86 7.85 23.55
C GLY A 45 15.61 8.55 23.05
N SER A 46 14.87 7.94 22.11
CA SER A 46 13.57 8.46 21.66
C SER A 46 12.49 7.99 22.63
N GLU A 47 12.01 8.91 23.46
CA GLU A 47 11.08 8.60 24.54
C GLU A 47 9.62 8.61 24.06
N HIS A 48 8.89 7.55 24.39
CA HIS A 48 7.45 7.43 24.16
C HIS A 48 6.75 6.86 25.38
N VAL A 49 5.50 7.27 25.62
CA VAL A 49 4.65 6.69 26.66
C VAL A 49 3.33 6.31 26.04
N ASP A 50 2.95 5.04 26.18
CA ASP A 50 1.67 4.57 25.69
C ASP A 50 0.52 4.94 26.63
N TRP A 51 -0.71 4.71 26.15
CA TRP A 51 -1.94 5.00 26.88
C TRP A 51 -2.10 4.23 28.21
N THR A 52 -1.29 3.21 28.47
CA THR A 52 -1.24 2.46 29.74
C THR A 52 -0.19 3.00 30.71
N GLY A 53 0.61 3.97 30.27
CA GLY A 53 1.76 4.49 31.02
C GLY A 53 3.05 3.71 30.78
N MET A 54 3.08 2.80 29.81
CA MET A 54 4.30 2.07 29.48
C MET A 54 5.28 2.97 28.74
N TRP A 55 6.51 3.03 29.23
CA TRP A 55 7.57 3.85 28.67
C TRP A 55 8.47 3.05 27.72
N PHE A 56 8.88 3.70 26.64
CA PHE A 56 9.83 3.21 25.65
C PHE A 56 10.90 4.29 25.45
N ASP A 57 12.15 3.88 25.32
CA ASP A 57 13.33 4.75 25.19
C ASP A 57 14.06 4.62 23.85
N HIS A 58 13.44 3.90 22.93
CA HIS A 58 13.94 3.65 21.60
C HIS A 58 12.77 3.54 20.63
N ASP A 59 13.05 3.85 19.38
CA ASP A 59 12.15 3.51 18.29
C ASP A 59 12.93 3.19 17.01
N VAL A 60 12.21 2.68 16.03
CA VAL A 60 12.67 2.59 14.64
C VAL A 60 11.71 3.39 13.77
N VAL A 61 12.29 4.29 12.97
CA VAL A 61 11.56 5.05 11.96
C VAL A 61 11.70 4.36 10.61
N CYS A 62 10.58 4.02 9.99
CA CYS A 62 10.54 3.44 8.65
C CYS A 62 9.59 4.24 7.76
N ASP A 63 9.79 4.17 6.44
CA ASP A 63 8.74 4.57 5.51
C ASP A 63 7.58 3.54 5.60
N ASN A 64 6.34 3.98 5.38
CA ASN A 64 5.14 3.15 5.48
C ASN A 64 4.04 3.65 4.54
N ALA A 65 3.07 2.79 4.27
CA ALA A 65 1.80 3.19 3.68
C ALA A 65 0.88 3.82 4.74
N PRO A 66 0.01 4.79 4.36
CA PRO A 66 -1.11 5.19 5.20
C PRO A 66 -2.03 3.99 5.45
N GLY A 67 -2.60 3.88 6.66
CA GLY A 67 -3.36 2.69 7.03
C GLY A 67 -3.95 2.70 8.43
N ASP A 68 -4.77 1.70 8.72
CA ASP A 68 -5.45 1.58 10.01
C ASP A 68 -4.52 1.03 11.11
N VAL A 69 -4.50 1.73 12.25
CA VAL A 69 -3.86 1.27 13.49
C VAL A 69 -4.90 0.56 14.34
N ARG A 70 -4.67 -0.72 14.62
CA ARG A 70 -5.64 -1.61 15.29
C ARG A 70 -5.32 -1.80 16.76
N LEU A 71 -6.34 -1.96 17.59
CA LEU A 71 -6.14 -2.15 19.04
C LEU A 71 -5.34 -3.43 19.38
N GLN A 72 -5.47 -4.45 18.54
CA GLN A 72 -4.80 -5.75 18.71
C GLN A 72 -4.21 -6.18 17.36
N SER A 73 -3.20 -7.05 17.42
CA SER A 73 -2.44 -7.55 16.28
C SER A 73 -3.21 -8.60 15.46
N PHE A 74 -4.38 -8.25 14.94
CA PHE A 74 -5.13 -9.06 13.97
C PHE A 74 -6.14 -8.20 13.20
N SER A 75 -6.44 -8.56 11.95
CA SER A 75 -7.12 -7.68 11.00
C SER A 75 -8.60 -7.39 11.34
N SER A 76 -9.28 -8.24 12.13
CA SER A 76 -10.64 -7.96 12.62
C SER A 76 -10.68 -7.12 13.90
N SER A 77 -9.52 -6.76 14.47
CA SER A 77 -9.46 -5.93 15.67
C SER A 77 -9.95 -4.51 15.39
N PRO A 78 -10.63 -3.84 16.34
CA PRO A 78 -11.09 -2.48 16.17
C PRO A 78 -9.97 -1.52 15.75
N VAL A 79 -10.29 -0.64 14.80
CA VAL A 79 -9.40 0.46 14.40
C VAL A 79 -9.49 1.55 15.45
N VAL A 80 -8.36 1.85 16.10
CA VAL A 80 -8.27 2.87 17.16
C VAL A 80 -7.59 4.15 16.69
N GLY A 81 -6.75 4.03 15.67
CA GLY A 81 -6.12 5.17 15.03
C GLY A 81 -5.96 5.00 13.52
N ARG A 82 -5.58 6.09 12.87
CA ARG A 82 -5.22 6.13 11.45
C ARG A 82 -3.81 6.66 11.32
N MET A 83 -2.99 5.95 10.55
CA MET A 83 -1.69 6.42 10.08
C MET A 83 -1.89 7.17 8.76
N LEU A 84 -1.52 8.45 8.73
CA LEU A 84 -1.56 9.34 7.58
C LEU A 84 -0.16 9.64 7.05
N THR A 85 0.81 9.74 7.96
CA THR A 85 2.22 9.94 7.64
C THR A 85 2.76 8.72 6.91
N THR A 86 3.65 8.97 5.94
CA THR A 86 4.33 7.92 5.15
C THR A 86 5.71 7.58 5.69
N ARG A 87 6.06 8.15 6.83
CA ARG A 87 7.26 7.84 7.60
C ARG A 87 6.97 7.98 9.08
N SER A 88 6.88 6.85 9.76
CA SER A 88 6.39 6.76 11.14
C SER A 88 7.36 5.98 12.01
N TRP A 89 7.25 6.17 13.32
CA TRP A 89 8.06 5.49 14.32
C TRP A 89 7.31 4.28 14.89
N PHE A 90 8.05 3.25 15.29
CA PHE A 90 7.54 2.04 15.89
C PHE A 90 8.42 1.70 17.09
N VAL A 91 7.83 1.26 18.21
CA VAL A 91 8.59 1.03 19.47
C VAL A 91 8.83 -0.45 19.75
N CYS A 92 7.98 -1.35 19.27
CA CYS A 92 8.20 -2.80 19.38
C CYS A 92 7.40 -3.56 18.32
N TRP A 93 7.64 -4.87 18.18
CA TRP A 93 6.84 -5.75 17.33
C TRP A 93 6.34 -6.98 18.08
N LYS A 94 5.27 -7.61 17.59
CA LYS A 94 4.87 -8.94 18.04
C LYS A 94 4.25 -9.79 16.94
N LEU A 95 4.07 -11.07 17.24
CA LEU A 95 3.31 -11.98 16.39
C LEU A 95 1.80 -11.76 16.62
N GLY A 96 1.03 -11.87 15.55
CA GLY A 96 -0.42 -11.69 15.54
C GLY A 96 -1.11 -12.57 14.50
N GLY A 97 -2.35 -12.21 14.17
CA GLY A 97 -3.08 -12.80 13.05
C GLY A 97 -2.29 -12.63 11.76
N ALA A 98 -2.27 -13.69 10.94
CA ALA A 98 -1.61 -13.65 9.65
C ALA A 98 -2.35 -12.70 8.69
N GLU A 99 -1.59 -11.87 8.01
CA GLU A 99 -2.06 -11.01 6.93
C GLU A 99 -2.18 -11.82 5.62
N ALA A 100 -2.71 -11.20 4.56
CA ALA A 100 -2.96 -11.88 3.29
C ALA A 100 -1.69 -12.42 2.60
N ASP A 101 -0.53 -11.84 2.91
CA ASP A 101 0.79 -12.27 2.44
C ASP A 101 1.41 -13.39 3.31
N GLY A 102 0.70 -13.84 4.35
CA GLY A 102 1.17 -14.84 5.30
C GLY A 102 2.06 -14.29 6.41
N ASN A 103 2.34 -12.99 6.43
CA ASN A 103 3.15 -12.37 7.48
C ASN A 103 2.31 -12.18 8.75
N SER A 104 2.89 -12.55 9.90
CA SER A 104 2.24 -12.42 11.22
C SER A 104 2.88 -11.34 12.08
N ILE A 105 3.77 -10.50 11.54
CA ILE A 105 4.42 -9.42 12.27
C ILE A 105 3.52 -8.19 12.30
N TRP A 106 3.37 -7.62 13.50
CA TRP A 106 2.63 -6.39 13.77
C TRP A 106 3.50 -5.44 14.58
N TYR A 107 3.53 -4.17 14.17
CA TYR A 107 4.34 -3.11 14.78
C TYR A 107 3.50 -2.25 15.71
N TYR A 108 3.96 -2.04 16.94
CA TYR A 108 3.32 -1.17 17.91
C TYR A 108 3.76 0.28 17.70
N THR A 109 2.78 1.19 17.61
CA THR A 109 2.95 2.61 17.28
C THR A 109 1.74 3.41 17.74
N GLN A 110 1.80 4.73 17.55
CA GLN A 110 0.67 5.64 17.70
C GLN A 110 0.25 6.17 16.32
N GLY A 111 -1.04 6.07 16.00
CA GLY A 111 -1.59 6.69 14.80
C GLY A 111 -1.61 8.21 14.88
N ASP A 112 -1.61 8.87 13.72
CA ASP A 112 -1.68 10.34 13.61
C ASP A 112 -3.05 10.89 14.02
N GLU A 113 -4.12 10.10 13.83
CA GLU A 113 -5.48 10.47 14.20
C GLU A 113 -6.13 9.41 15.09
N VAL A 114 -6.91 9.86 16.08
CA VAL A 114 -7.78 9.01 16.88
C VAL A 114 -9.05 8.70 16.11
N VAL A 115 -9.32 7.42 15.84
CA VAL A 115 -10.50 6.96 15.10
C VAL A 115 -11.59 6.45 16.04
N SER A 116 -11.21 5.65 17.03
CA SER A 116 -12.14 5.14 18.04
C SER A 116 -11.41 4.97 19.36
N ARG A 117 -12.17 4.77 20.44
CA ARG A 117 -11.62 4.54 21.79
C ARG A 117 -10.59 5.61 22.18
N PRO A 118 -10.99 6.87 22.39
CA PRO A 118 -10.07 7.98 22.63
C PRO A 118 -9.12 7.76 23.82
N ALA A 119 -9.51 6.94 24.79
CA ALA A 119 -8.65 6.53 25.90
C ALA A 119 -7.35 5.82 25.45
N THR A 120 -7.33 5.21 24.27
CA THR A 120 -6.13 4.58 23.69
C THR A 120 -5.20 5.57 23.01
N GLN A 121 -5.64 6.82 22.79
CA GLN A 121 -4.86 7.87 22.14
C GLN A 121 -4.21 7.42 20.82
N ALA A 122 -4.95 6.64 20.01
CA ALA A 122 -4.49 6.06 18.74
C ALA A 122 -3.33 5.05 18.85
N TRP A 123 -2.94 4.61 20.04
CA TRP A 123 -1.95 3.54 20.21
C TRP A 123 -2.50 2.18 19.80
N GLY A 124 -1.70 1.44 19.04
CA GLY A 124 -2.07 0.11 18.56
C GLY A 124 -1.06 -0.45 17.58
N TYR A 125 -1.54 -1.31 16.69
CA TYR A 125 -0.72 -2.13 15.83
C TYR A 125 -0.98 -1.84 14.36
N LEU A 126 0.11 -1.65 13.61
CA LEU A 126 0.13 -1.60 12.15
C LEU A 126 0.71 -2.93 11.62
N PRO A 127 0.07 -3.62 10.67
CA PRO A 127 0.60 -4.85 10.08
C PRO A 127 1.88 -4.58 9.29
N ALA A 128 2.78 -5.57 9.27
CA ALA A 128 4.07 -5.45 8.60
C ALA A 128 3.97 -5.22 7.09
N SER A 129 2.90 -5.70 6.44
CA SER A 129 2.61 -5.45 5.02
C SER A 129 2.52 -3.96 4.65
N MET A 130 2.31 -3.07 5.64
CA MET A 130 2.26 -1.62 5.46
C MET A 130 3.57 -0.90 5.83
N VAL A 131 4.57 -1.60 6.38
CA VAL A 131 5.85 -1.01 6.79
C VAL A 131 6.91 -1.37 5.78
N TYR A 132 7.58 -0.38 5.21
CA TYR A 132 8.63 -0.63 4.22
C TYR A 132 9.97 -0.84 4.92
N SER A 133 10.24 -2.12 5.21
CA SER A 133 11.53 -2.58 5.70
C SER A 133 12.06 -3.70 4.81
N GLY A 134 13.38 -3.77 4.64
CA GLY A 134 14.00 -4.83 3.84
C GLY A 134 13.83 -6.24 4.43
N THR A 135 13.51 -6.32 5.74
CA THR A 135 13.18 -7.57 6.42
C THR A 135 12.21 -7.28 7.58
N HIS A 136 11.44 -8.29 7.97
CA HIS A 136 10.53 -8.20 9.11
C HIS A 136 10.92 -9.24 10.18
N PRO A 137 11.00 -8.84 11.46
CA PRO A 137 10.81 -7.49 11.98
C PRO A 137 11.89 -6.50 11.51
N ALA A 138 11.55 -5.21 11.49
CA ALA A 138 12.49 -4.15 11.14
C ALA A 138 13.73 -4.23 12.05
N PRO A 139 14.96 -4.18 11.51
CA PRO A 139 16.18 -4.28 12.31
C PRO A 139 16.22 -3.22 13.42
N GLY A 140 16.69 -3.63 14.60
CA GLY A 140 16.80 -2.76 15.79
C GLY A 140 15.53 -2.66 16.62
N LEU A 141 14.39 -3.17 16.14
CA LEU A 141 13.16 -3.14 16.91
C LEU A 141 13.03 -4.39 17.80
N PRO A 142 12.89 -4.27 19.12
CA PRO A 142 12.71 -5.43 19.99
C PRO A 142 11.28 -5.96 19.92
N ARG A 143 11.13 -7.21 20.37
CA ARG A 143 9.81 -7.81 20.58
C ARG A 143 9.12 -7.11 21.76
N CYS A 144 7.83 -6.82 21.64
CA CYS A 144 7.05 -6.25 22.72
C CYS A 144 7.13 -7.15 23.97
N PRO A 145 7.29 -6.58 25.18
CA PRO A 145 7.42 -7.37 26.41
C PRO A 145 6.13 -8.11 26.81
N TRP A 146 5.02 -7.87 26.14
CA TRP A 146 3.76 -8.58 26.34
C TRP A 146 3.41 -9.47 25.13
N GLY A 147 2.77 -10.61 25.41
CA GLY A 147 2.30 -11.58 24.40
C GLY A 147 0.81 -11.44 24.17
#